data_AF-A0AAV8T9X6-F1
#
_entry.id   AF-A0AAV8T9X6-F1
#
_cell.length_a   1.000
_cell.length_b   1.000
_cell.length_c   1.000
_cell.angle_alpha   90.00
_cell.angle_beta   90.00
_cell.angle_gamma   90.00
#
_symmetry.space_group_name_H-M   'P 1'
#
loop_
_entity.id
_entity.type
_entity.pdbx_description
1 polymer ?
#
loop_
_entity_poly.entity_id
_entity_poly.type
_entity_poly.pdbx_seq_one_letter_code
_entity_poly.pdbx_strand_id
1 'polypeptide(L)'
;MAATTVSPTPLLKEELDIVIPTIRNLDFLEMWRPFFQPYHVIIVQDGDPNKTIKVPEGFDYELYNRNDINRILGPKTSCISFKDSASRCFGFLVSKKKYIFTIDDDCFVAEELSGKKINALEQHIKNLLSPSTPFPVPIYQNTLPIEDGMLHCTTVQKCYIELSKQVKAKLGKVDDYFNNLADAMLTWIEAWDELNQSRNFSEAFNVSAK
;
A
#
# COMPACT_ATOMS: atom_id res chain seq x y z
N MET A 1 11.82 -29.94 31.11
CA MET A 1 12.08 -29.86 29.66
C MET A 1 11.13 -28.81 29.11
N ALA A 2 11.59 -27.58 28.89
CA ALA A 2 10.77 -26.55 28.27
C ALA A 2 10.57 -26.95 26.80
N ALA A 3 9.32 -27.13 26.39
CA ALA A 3 9.00 -27.36 24.99
C ALA A 3 9.44 -26.13 24.19
N THR A 4 10.41 -26.28 23.31
CA THR A 4 10.74 -25.28 22.31
C THR A 4 9.53 -25.15 21.38
N THR A 5 8.69 -24.16 21.66
CA THR A 5 7.61 -23.74 20.77
C THR A 5 8.26 -23.15 19.51
N VAL A 6 8.39 -23.96 18.47
CA VAL A 6 8.80 -23.46 17.15
C VAL A 6 7.70 -22.50 16.71
N SER A 7 7.98 -21.19 16.78
CA SER A 7 7.09 -20.18 16.23
C SER A 7 6.92 -20.48 14.73
N PRO A 8 5.68 -20.58 14.22
CA PRO A 8 5.45 -20.82 12.80
C PRO A 8 6.21 -19.80 11.95
N THR A 9 6.84 -20.23 10.87
CA THR A 9 7.50 -19.31 9.93
C THR A 9 6.47 -18.30 9.41
N PRO A 10 6.72 -16.99 9.50
CA PRO A 10 5.79 -15.98 8.99
C PRO A 10 5.60 -16.12 7.48
N LEU A 11 4.36 -16.19 7.02
CA LEU A 11 4.01 -16.31 5.60
C LEU A 11 4.32 -15.00 4.87
N LEU A 12 4.89 -15.07 3.65
CA LEU A 12 5.19 -13.89 2.81
C LEU A 12 6.09 -12.82 3.45
N LYS A 13 6.90 -13.17 4.46
CA LYS A 13 7.79 -12.22 5.18
C LYS A 13 8.59 -11.30 4.24
N GLU A 14 9.21 -11.89 3.23
CA GLU A 14 10.06 -11.20 2.27
C GLU A 14 9.26 -10.57 1.11
N GLU A 15 7.97 -10.91 0.97
CA GLU A 15 7.10 -10.50 -0.15
C GLU A 15 5.97 -9.54 0.26
N LEU A 16 5.82 -9.22 1.56
CA LEU A 16 4.76 -8.36 2.08
C LEU A 16 5.30 -7.19 2.90
N ASP A 17 4.84 -5.98 2.57
CA ASP A 17 5.03 -4.76 3.36
C ASP A 17 3.75 -4.40 4.11
N ILE A 18 3.88 -3.85 5.31
CA ILE A 18 2.76 -3.27 6.05
C ILE A 18 2.78 -1.75 5.86
N VAL A 19 1.68 -1.14 5.40
CA VAL A 19 1.58 0.30 5.19
C VAL A 19 0.62 0.95 6.19
N ILE A 20 1.14 1.88 6.99
CA ILE A 20 0.41 2.56 8.06
C ILE A 20 0.47 4.08 7.84
N PRO A 21 -0.65 4.76 7.51
CA PRO A 21 -0.72 6.20 7.65
C PRO A 21 -0.90 6.58 9.12
N THR A 22 -0.31 7.71 9.53
CA THR A 22 -0.44 8.17 10.91
C THR A 22 -0.27 9.67 11.08
N ILE A 23 -0.89 10.21 12.13
CA ILE A 23 -0.69 11.58 12.62
C ILE A 23 -0.15 11.62 14.06
N ARG A 24 0.19 10.46 14.64
CA ARG A 24 0.45 10.26 16.08
C ARG A 24 1.46 9.13 16.31
N ASN A 25 1.90 8.96 17.55
CA ASN A 25 2.81 7.88 17.91
C ASN A 25 2.18 6.51 17.67
N LEU A 26 3.00 5.52 17.32
CA LEU A 26 2.55 4.19 16.93
C LEU A 26 2.60 3.18 18.07
N ASP A 27 2.23 3.59 19.29
CA ASP A 27 2.21 2.71 20.47
C ASP A 27 1.28 1.49 20.27
N PHE A 28 0.27 1.61 19.40
CA PHE A 28 -0.63 0.51 19.02
C PHE A 28 0.11 -0.69 18.42
N LEU A 29 1.30 -0.49 17.84
CA LEU A 29 2.13 -1.56 17.31
C LEU A 29 2.56 -2.55 18.40
N GLU A 30 2.59 -2.18 19.67
CA GLU A 30 2.86 -3.13 20.76
C GLU A 30 1.78 -4.22 20.84
N MET A 31 0.52 -3.88 20.55
CA MET A 31 -0.56 -4.87 20.51
C MET A 31 -0.38 -5.82 19.33
N TRP A 32 0.10 -5.29 18.19
CA TRP A 32 0.37 -6.04 16.97
C TRP A 32 1.74 -6.72 16.92
N ARG A 33 2.65 -6.43 17.87
CA ARG A 33 4.03 -6.92 17.87
C ARG A 33 4.15 -8.42 17.60
N PRO A 34 3.34 -9.31 18.22
CA PRO A 34 3.42 -10.75 17.93
C PRO A 34 3.16 -11.13 16.47
N PHE A 35 2.50 -10.26 15.70
CA PHE A 35 2.07 -10.50 14.32
C PHE A 35 2.85 -9.68 13.30
N PHE A 36 3.20 -8.42 13.61
CA PHE A 36 3.77 -7.48 12.66
C PHE A 36 5.29 -7.37 12.71
N GLN A 37 5.92 -7.65 13.86
CA GLN A 37 7.38 -7.50 14.01
C GLN A 37 8.20 -8.22 12.93
N PRO A 38 7.80 -9.39 12.40
CA PRO A 38 8.58 -10.05 11.35
C PRO A 38 8.58 -9.34 9.99
N TYR A 39 7.64 -8.42 9.74
CA TYR A 39 7.45 -7.77 8.45
C TYR A 39 8.05 -6.37 8.46
N HIS A 40 8.45 -5.90 7.28
CA HIS A 40 8.86 -4.52 7.07
C HIS A 40 7.63 -3.61 7.07
N VAL A 41 7.76 -2.43 7.69
CA VAL A 41 6.68 -1.46 7.86
C VAL A 41 7.02 -0.16 7.15
N ILE A 42 6.12 0.32 6.30
CA ILE A 42 6.19 1.64 5.69
C ILE A 42 5.20 2.54 6.42
N ILE A 43 5.72 3.56 7.08
CA ILE A 43 4.95 4.54 7.83
C ILE A 43 4.86 5.82 7.00
N VAL A 44 3.63 6.27 6.76
CA VAL A 44 3.38 7.56 6.12
C VAL A 44 2.88 8.53 7.17
N GLN A 45 3.76 9.41 7.63
CA GLN A 45 3.39 10.50 8.53
C GLN A 45 2.63 11.56 7.74
N ASP A 46 1.38 11.73 8.13
CA ASP A 46 0.52 12.80 7.69
C ASP A 46 0.47 13.94 8.73
N GLY A 47 0.05 15.12 8.30
CA GLY A 47 0.05 16.33 9.13
C GLY A 47 1.39 17.06 9.18
N ASP A 48 1.76 17.59 10.35
CA ASP A 48 2.93 18.45 10.52
C ASP A 48 4.24 17.64 10.43
N PRO A 49 5.09 17.87 9.40
CA PRO A 49 6.34 17.12 9.22
C PRO A 49 7.40 17.45 10.27
N ASN A 50 7.23 18.52 11.06
CA ASN A 50 8.16 18.88 12.14
C ASN A 50 7.88 18.11 13.43
N LYS A 51 6.73 17.42 13.53
CA LYS A 51 6.44 16.56 14.67
C LYS A 51 7.17 15.24 14.51
N THR A 52 7.93 14.86 15.53
CA THR A 52 8.54 13.53 15.57
C THR A 52 7.51 12.50 16.00
N ILE A 53 7.26 11.51 15.14
CA ILE A 53 6.46 10.34 15.46
C ILE A 53 7.35 9.29 16.14
N LYS A 54 6.93 8.78 17.28
CA LYS A 54 7.60 7.67 17.96
C LYS A 54 7.07 6.35 17.44
N VAL A 55 8.01 5.47 17.10
CA VAL A 55 7.75 4.08 16.70
C VAL A 55 8.39 3.17 17.75
N PRO A 56 7.70 2.15 18.27
CA PRO A 56 8.29 1.22 19.23
C PRO A 56 9.56 0.54 18.70
N GLU A 57 10.51 0.25 19.60
CA GLU A 57 11.79 -0.36 19.21
C GLU A 57 11.60 -1.80 18.65
N GLY A 58 12.52 -2.20 17.78
CA GLY A 58 12.59 -3.56 17.24
C GLY A 58 11.69 -3.85 16.03
N PHE A 59 11.01 -2.84 15.48
CA PHE A 59 10.39 -2.91 14.15
C PHE A 59 11.37 -2.49 13.06
N ASP A 60 11.33 -3.19 11.93
CA ASP A 60 12.02 -2.80 10.69
C ASP A 60 11.09 -1.87 9.91
N TYR A 61 11.46 -0.60 9.74
CA TYR A 61 10.58 0.39 9.12
C TYR A 61 11.29 1.50 8.35
N GLU A 62 10.56 2.04 7.37
CA GLU A 62 10.83 3.34 6.74
C GLU A 62 9.70 4.32 7.10
N LEU A 63 10.06 5.55 7.46
CA LEU A 63 9.10 6.61 7.76
C LEU A 63 9.25 7.75 6.76
N TYR A 64 8.13 8.11 6.13
CA TYR A 64 8.05 9.19 5.16
C TYR A 64 7.09 10.27 5.64
N ASN A 65 7.51 11.53 5.61
CA ASN A 65 6.64 12.66 5.89
C ASN A 65 6.42 13.52 4.63
N ARG A 66 5.68 14.63 4.76
CA ARG A 66 5.38 15.52 3.63
C ARG A 66 6.64 16.06 2.92
N ASN A 67 7.75 16.30 3.63
CA ASN A 67 8.99 16.75 3.00
C ASN A 67 9.60 15.66 2.11
N ASP A 68 9.54 14.40 2.54
CA ASP A 68 10.02 13.27 1.74
C ASP A 68 9.17 13.05 0.50
N ILE A 69 7.83 13.09 0.65
CA ILE A 69 6.89 13.01 -0.47
C ILE A 69 7.18 14.12 -1.48
N ASN A 70 7.41 15.35 -0.98
CA ASN A 70 7.72 16.50 -1.83
C ASN A 70 9.02 16.34 -2.59
N ARG A 71 10.05 15.82 -1.93
CA ARG A 71 11.37 15.56 -2.52
C ARG A 71 11.33 14.42 -3.55
N ILE A 72 10.55 13.36 -3.28
CA ILE A 72 10.51 12.15 -4.11
C ILE A 72 9.62 12.34 -5.34
N LEU A 73 8.45 12.97 -5.20
CA LEU A 73 7.50 13.14 -6.30
C LEU A 73 7.63 14.49 -7.02
N GLY A 74 8.28 15.49 -6.40
CA GLY A 74 8.49 16.81 -6.97
C GLY A 74 7.17 17.48 -7.42
N PRO A 75 7.02 17.84 -8.71
CA PRO A 75 5.80 18.48 -9.21
C PRO A 75 4.57 17.54 -9.18
N LYS A 76 4.76 16.22 -9.04
CA LYS A 76 3.67 15.22 -9.03
C LYS A 76 3.02 15.03 -7.65
N THR A 77 3.47 15.77 -6.65
CA THR A 77 3.01 15.64 -5.25
C THR A 77 1.52 15.85 -5.04
N SER A 78 0.87 16.58 -5.93
CA SER A 78 -0.58 16.82 -5.91
C SER A 78 -1.40 15.53 -6.03
N CYS A 79 -0.83 14.44 -6.54
CA CYS A 79 -1.52 13.15 -6.59
C CYS A 79 -1.57 12.42 -5.23
N ILE A 80 -0.85 12.91 -4.21
CA ILE A 80 -0.90 12.39 -2.83
C ILE A 80 -1.68 13.36 -1.94
N SER A 81 -2.82 12.90 -1.43
CA SER A 81 -3.65 13.69 -0.53
C SER A 81 -2.93 14.08 0.77
N PHE A 82 -3.43 15.12 1.45
CA PHE A 82 -2.91 15.62 2.72
C PHE A 82 -4.00 15.69 3.78
N LYS A 83 -3.64 15.42 5.03
CA LYS A 83 -4.55 15.50 6.19
C LYS A 83 -5.70 14.50 6.10
N ASP A 84 -5.44 13.36 5.48
CA ASP A 84 -6.37 12.25 5.40
C ASP A 84 -5.65 10.88 5.29
N SER A 85 -6.46 9.83 5.36
CA SER A 85 -6.01 8.45 5.29
C SER A 85 -5.52 8.03 3.91
N ALA A 86 -5.76 8.82 2.85
CA ALA A 86 -5.28 8.54 1.50
C ALA A 86 -3.79 8.89 1.32
N SER A 87 -3.15 9.53 2.31
CA SER A 87 -1.69 9.65 2.40
C SER A 87 -0.97 8.30 2.26
N ARG A 88 -1.58 7.20 2.75
CA ARG A 88 -1.06 5.82 2.61
C ARG A 88 -0.75 5.41 1.18
N CYS A 89 -1.40 6.02 0.20
CA CYS A 89 -1.18 5.70 -1.19
C CYS A 89 0.29 5.96 -1.58
N PHE A 90 0.97 6.92 -0.94
CA PHE A 90 2.41 7.09 -1.11
C PHE A 90 3.19 5.83 -0.71
N GLY A 91 2.80 5.18 0.39
CA GLY A 91 3.34 3.89 0.82
C GLY A 91 3.18 2.81 -0.26
N PHE A 92 2.09 2.84 -1.01
CA PHE A 92 1.87 1.91 -2.13
C PHE A 92 2.81 2.17 -3.31
N LEU A 93 3.16 3.43 -3.58
CA LEU A 93 4.12 3.78 -4.62
C LEU A 93 5.55 3.34 -4.27
N VAL A 94 5.96 3.53 -3.01
CA VAL A 94 7.35 3.29 -2.59
C VAL A 94 7.63 1.85 -2.20
N SER A 95 6.62 1.06 -1.84
CA SER A 95 6.80 -0.37 -1.59
C SER A 95 7.36 -1.09 -2.83
N LYS A 96 8.29 -2.01 -2.57
CA LYS A 96 8.94 -2.87 -3.57
C LYS A 96 8.48 -4.32 -3.49
N LYS A 97 7.68 -4.64 -2.48
CA LYS A 97 7.22 -5.98 -2.20
C LYS A 97 5.98 -6.29 -3.02
N LYS A 98 5.75 -7.59 -3.24
CA LYS A 98 4.68 -8.09 -4.09
C LYS A 98 3.29 -7.83 -3.49
N TYR A 99 3.20 -7.81 -2.17
CA TYR A 99 1.97 -7.63 -1.42
C TYR A 99 2.10 -6.47 -0.45
N ILE A 100 0.99 -5.77 -0.24
CA ILE A 100 0.87 -4.72 0.76
C ILE A 100 -0.33 -5.05 1.64
N PHE A 101 -0.11 -5.04 2.94
CA PHE A 101 -1.19 -5.04 3.93
C PHE A 101 -1.28 -3.64 4.53
N THR A 102 -2.42 -2.96 4.38
CA THR A 102 -2.60 -1.63 4.96
C THR A 102 -3.53 -1.67 6.16
N ILE A 103 -3.21 -0.88 7.19
CA ILE A 103 -3.96 -0.81 8.43
C ILE A 103 -3.85 0.60 9.03
N ASP A 104 -4.92 1.05 9.68
CA ASP A 104 -4.96 2.37 10.32
C ASP A 104 -4.26 2.30 11.68
N ASP A 105 -3.72 3.43 12.14
CA ASP A 105 -2.97 3.52 13.40
C ASP A 105 -3.85 3.41 14.67
N ASP A 106 -5.15 3.24 14.50
CA ASP A 106 -6.15 3.00 15.55
C ASP A 106 -6.92 1.67 15.37
N CYS A 107 -6.48 0.81 14.46
CA CYS A 107 -7.00 -0.54 14.31
C CYS A 107 -6.36 -1.49 15.35
N PHE A 108 -7.07 -1.77 16.43
CA PHE A 108 -6.57 -2.65 17.51
C PHE A 108 -6.81 -4.14 17.22
N VAL A 109 -5.96 -4.98 17.80
CA VAL A 109 -6.08 -6.45 17.71
C VAL A 109 -7.39 -6.90 18.39
N ALA A 110 -8.21 -7.63 17.65
CA ALA A 110 -9.40 -8.27 18.18
C ALA A 110 -9.06 -9.52 19.02
N GLU A 111 -9.92 -9.84 19.98
CA GLU A 111 -9.78 -11.01 20.85
C GLU A 111 -11.02 -11.91 20.75
N GLU A 112 -10.79 -13.22 20.79
CA GLU A 112 -11.86 -14.20 20.99
C GLU A 112 -12.44 -14.08 22.43
N LEU A 113 -13.60 -14.68 22.70
CA LEU A 113 -14.17 -14.75 24.06
C LEU A 113 -13.23 -15.42 25.08
N SER A 114 -12.26 -16.19 24.60
CA SER A 114 -11.21 -16.83 25.39
C SER A 114 -10.07 -15.89 25.81
N GLY A 115 -10.07 -14.63 25.33
CA GLY A 115 -8.95 -13.68 25.48
C GLY A 115 -7.81 -13.94 24.50
N LYS A 116 -7.96 -14.88 23.58
CA LYS A 116 -6.96 -15.16 22.55
C LYS A 116 -6.99 -14.08 21.47
N LYS A 117 -5.83 -13.45 21.26
CA LYS A 117 -5.62 -12.46 20.18
C LYS A 117 -5.76 -13.10 18.80
N ILE A 118 -6.45 -12.39 17.90
CA ILE A 118 -6.73 -12.83 16.53
C ILE A 118 -5.64 -12.30 15.58
N ASN A 119 -5.00 -13.20 14.84
CA ASN A 119 -4.02 -12.85 13.82
C ASN A 119 -4.72 -12.56 12.47
N ALA A 120 -5.28 -11.35 12.34
CA ALA A 120 -6.00 -10.95 11.13
C ALA A 120 -5.10 -10.93 9.87
N LEU A 121 -3.81 -10.61 10.03
CA LEU A 121 -2.83 -10.60 8.93
C LEU A 121 -2.63 -12.01 8.35
N GLU A 122 -2.40 -13.00 9.20
CA GLU A 122 -2.23 -14.38 8.73
C GLU A 122 -3.49 -14.91 8.04
N GLN A 123 -4.67 -14.61 8.58
CA GLN A 123 -5.92 -14.99 7.93
C GLN A 123 -6.09 -14.32 6.57
N HIS A 124 -5.73 -13.02 6.46
CA HIS A 124 -5.76 -12.30 5.20
C HIS A 124 -4.80 -12.92 4.17
N ILE A 125 -3.57 -13.24 4.58
CA ILE A 125 -2.58 -13.91 3.72
C ILE A 125 -3.11 -15.28 3.25
N LYS A 126 -3.71 -16.09 4.13
CA LYS A 126 -4.29 -17.39 3.75
C LYS A 126 -5.39 -17.24 2.70
N ASN A 127 -6.29 -16.26 2.88
CA ASN A 127 -7.36 -15.98 1.91
C ASN A 127 -6.80 -15.51 0.56
N LEU A 128 -5.73 -14.71 0.59
CA LEU A 128 -5.07 -14.22 -0.61
C LEU A 128 -4.39 -15.34 -1.41
N LEU A 129 -3.80 -16.32 -0.72
CA LEU A 129 -3.11 -17.46 -1.33
C LEU A 129 -4.03 -18.63 -1.69
N SER A 130 -5.26 -18.63 -1.18
CA SER A 130 -6.27 -19.67 -1.42
C SER A 130 -7.57 -19.04 -1.92
N PRO A 131 -7.62 -18.56 -3.18
CA PRO A 131 -8.83 -17.94 -3.72
C PRO A 131 -10.01 -18.92 -3.69
N SER A 132 -11.17 -18.44 -3.24
CA SER A 132 -12.41 -19.23 -3.14
C SER A 132 -12.94 -19.70 -4.51
N THR A 133 -12.39 -19.19 -5.60
CA THR A 133 -12.69 -19.59 -6.96
C THR A 133 -11.40 -19.96 -7.71
N PRO A 134 -11.41 -20.99 -8.57
CA PRO A 134 -10.23 -21.40 -9.35
C PRO A 134 -9.87 -20.39 -10.46
N PHE A 135 -10.66 -19.35 -10.65
CA PHE A 135 -10.41 -18.30 -11.63
C PHE A 135 -9.70 -17.13 -10.94
N PRO A 136 -8.59 -16.61 -11.48
CA PRO A 136 -8.01 -15.37 -11.00
C PRO A 136 -9.06 -14.28 -11.20
N VAL A 137 -9.75 -13.90 -10.13
CA VAL A 137 -10.68 -12.78 -10.14
C VAL A 137 -9.80 -11.53 -10.14
N PRO A 138 -9.70 -10.77 -11.26
CA PRO A 138 -9.10 -9.45 -11.19
C PRO A 138 -9.96 -8.67 -10.19
N ILE A 139 -9.34 -7.81 -9.38
CA ILE A 139 -10.03 -6.97 -8.40
C ILE A 139 -11.05 -6.10 -9.16
N TYR A 140 -12.27 -6.61 -9.33
CA TYR A 140 -13.41 -5.87 -9.83
C TYR A 140 -14.14 -5.33 -8.61
N GLN A 141 -13.68 -4.18 -8.12
CA GLN A 141 -14.53 -3.35 -7.29
C GLN A 141 -15.54 -2.67 -8.22
N ASN A 142 -16.76 -3.20 -8.21
CA ASN A 142 -17.99 -2.64 -8.78
C ASN A 142 -18.12 -2.55 -10.32
N THR A 143 -19.30 -2.99 -10.74
CA THR A 143 -19.88 -3.03 -12.08
C THR A 143 -19.94 -1.67 -12.75
N LEU A 144 -18.92 -1.33 -13.54
CA LEU A 144 -19.14 -0.57 -14.77
C LEU A 144 -19.19 -1.59 -15.91
N PRO A 145 -20.17 -1.53 -16.83
CA PRO A 145 -20.15 -2.40 -18.00
C PRO A 145 -18.81 -2.17 -18.70
N ILE A 146 -18.05 -3.26 -18.87
CA ILE A 146 -16.81 -3.28 -19.63
C ILE A 146 -17.19 -2.90 -21.06
N GLU A 147 -17.11 -1.62 -21.39
CA GLU A 147 -17.15 -1.18 -22.77
C GLU A 147 -15.92 -1.75 -23.49
N ASP A 148 -16.07 -1.98 -24.79
CA ASP A 148 -15.13 -2.68 -25.69
C ASP A 148 -13.64 -2.28 -25.51
N GLY A 149 -13.37 -1.04 -25.06
CA GLY A 149 -12.03 -0.53 -24.77
C GLY A 149 -11.28 -1.17 -23.58
N MET A 150 -11.98 -1.65 -22.54
CA MET A 150 -11.32 -2.31 -21.39
C MET A 150 -10.90 -3.75 -21.69
N LEU A 151 -11.46 -4.38 -22.74
CA LEU A 151 -11.15 -5.76 -23.12
C LEU A 151 -9.68 -5.96 -23.55
N HIS A 152 -9.01 -4.88 -23.96
CA HIS A 152 -7.61 -4.88 -24.40
C HIS A 152 -6.60 -4.39 -23.34
N CYS A 153 -7.06 -4.06 -22.13
CA CYS A 153 -6.18 -3.61 -21.05
C CYS A 153 -5.50 -4.80 -20.36
N THR A 154 -4.31 -5.18 -20.84
CA THR A 154 -3.57 -6.33 -20.33
C THR A 154 -2.59 -6.02 -19.19
N THR A 155 -2.46 -4.74 -18.80
CA THR A 155 -1.60 -4.31 -17.69
C THR A 155 -2.36 -3.36 -16.78
N VAL A 156 -1.97 -3.31 -15.50
CA VAL A 156 -2.58 -2.40 -14.51
C VAL A 156 -2.49 -0.94 -14.96
N GLN A 157 -1.34 -0.53 -15.52
CA GLN A 157 -1.15 0.82 -16.05
C GLN A 157 -2.16 1.13 -17.17
N LYS A 158 -2.32 0.21 -18.13
CA LYS A 158 -3.28 0.39 -19.23
C LYS A 158 -4.72 0.46 -18.71
N CYS A 159 -5.08 -0.41 -17.78
CA CYS A 159 -6.41 -0.37 -17.14
C CYS A 159 -6.66 0.98 -16.48
N TYR A 160 -5.68 1.51 -15.74
CA TYR A 160 -5.83 2.75 -14.99
C TYR A 160 -5.88 3.99 -15.90
N ILE A 161 -5.08 4.00 -16.98
CA ILE A 161 -5.12 5.02 -18.03
C ILE A 161 -6.47 4.98 -18.77
N GLU A 162 -7.01 3.80 -19.06
CA GLU A 162 -8.30 3.71 -19.73
C GLU A 162 -9.44 4.14 -18.80
N LEU A 163 -9.36 3.79 -17.52
CA LEU A 163 -10.31 4.23 -16.51
C LEU A 163 -10.30 5.76 -16.37
N SER A 164 -9.14 6.41 -16.37
CA SER A 164 -9.06 7.88 -16.26
C SER A 164 -9.73 8.57 -17.47
N LYS A 165 -9.57 8.04 -18.69
CA LYS A 165 -10.30 8.53 -19.87
C LYS A 165 -11.81 8.40 -19.70
N GLN A 166 -12.27 7.25 -19.21
CA GLN A 166 -13.71 7.03 -18.99
C GLN A 166 -14.27 7.95 -17.91
N VAL A 167 -13.57 8.15 -16.80
CA VAL A 167 -13.94 9.11 -15.74
C VAL A 167 -14.08 10.51 -16.34
N LYS A 168 -13.08 10.96 -17.10
CA LYS A 168 -13.11 12.28 -17.74
C LYS A 168 -14.27 12.43 -18.73
N ALA A 169 -14.48 11.44 -19.59
CA ALA A 169 -15.52 11.48 -20.63
C ALA A 169 -16.94 11.41 -20.07
N LYS A 170 -17.18 10.55 -19.07
CA LYS A 170 -18.52 10.24 -18.55
C LYS A 170 -18.91 11.14 -17.38
N LEU A 171 -17.96 11.44 -16.48
CA LEU A 171 -18.23 12.17 -15.24
C LEU A 171 -17.68 13.61 -15.26
N GLY A 172 -16.74 13.94 -16.14
CA GLY A 172 -16.14 15.28 -16.21
C GLY A 172 -17.11 16.42 -16.56
N LYS A 173 -18.28 16.10 -17.13
CA LYS A 173 -19.36 17.09 -17.36
C LYS A 173 -20.28 17.29 -16.16
N VAL A 174 -20.23 16.38 -15.19
CA VAL A 174 -21.05 16.44 -13.98
C VAL A 174 -20.44 17.42 -12.99
N ASP A 175 -19.12 17.33 -12.79
CA ASP A 175 -18.37 18.18 -11.88
C ASP A 175 -16.89 18.24 -12.30
N ASP A 176 -16.27 19.42 -12.22
CA ASP A 176 -14.86 19.64 -12.54
C ASP A 176 -13.91 18.82 -11.66
N TYR A 177 -14.37 18.42 -10.47
CA TYR A 177 -13.69 17.44 -9.63
C TYR A 177 -13.29 16.18 -10.41
N PHE A 178 -14.15 15.65 -11.29
CA PHE A 178 -13.84 14.44 -12.05
C PHE A 178 -12.78 14.66 -13.14
N ASN A 179 -12.67 15.89 -13.67
CA ASN A 179 -11.57 16.25 -14.58
C ASN A 179 -10.24 16.22 -13.84
N ASN A 180 -10.19 16.84 -12.65
CA ASN A 180 -9.01 16.83 -11.79
C ASN A 180 -8.65 15.42 -11.30
N LEU A 181 -9.65 14.60 -10.98
CA LEU A 181 -9.45 13.20 -10.59
C LEU A 181 -8.82 12.40 -11.73
N ALA A 182 -9.33 12.52 -12.95
CA ALA A 182 -8.77 11.83 -14.11
C ALA A 182 -7.31 12.23 -14.38
N ASP A 183 -6.98 13.51 -14.24
CA ASP A 183 -5.61 14.01 -14.43
C ASP A 183 -4.67 13.54 -13.29
N ALA A 184 -5.18 13.49 -12.05
CA ALA A 184 -4.46 12.92 -10.91
C ALA A 184 -4.20 11.42 -11.09
N MET A 185 -5.15 10.67 -11.67
CA MET A 185 -4.98 9.25 -11.98
C MET A 185 -3.84 9.01 -12.99
N LEU A 186 -3.68 9.86 -13.99
CA LEU A 186 -2.55 9.78 -14.93
C LEU A 186 -1.23 10.12 -14.24
N THR A 187 -1.21 11.20 -13.47
CA THR A 187 -0.05 11.63 -12.67
C THR A 187 0.43 10.52 -11.73
N TRP A 188 -0.51 9.77 -11.14
CA TRP A 188 -0.24 8.62 -10.29
C TRP A 188 0.55 7.52 -11.02
N ILE A 189 0.10 7.15 -12.22
CA ILE A 189 0.75 6.10 -13.02
C ILE A 189 2.12 6.55 -13.52
N GLU A 190 2.26 7.81 -13.90
CA GLU A 190 3.58 8.37 -14.26
C GLU A 190 4.56 8.29 -13.08
N ALA A 191 4.12 8.69 -11.88
CA ALA A 191 4.92 8.58 -10.67
C ALA A 191 5.28 7.12 -10.34
N TRP A 192 4.31 6.20 -10.47
CA TRP A 192 4.55 4.77 -10.30
C TRP A 192 5.62 4.27 -11.25
N ASP A 193 5.48 4.55 -12.55
CA ASP A 193 6.38 4.04 -13.58
C ASP A 193 7.79 4.61 -13.39
N GLU A 194 7.97 5.89 -13.06
CA GLU A 194 9.29 6.47 -12.76
C GLU A 194 9.96 5.79 -11.55
N LEU A 195 9.19 5.57 -10.47
CA LEU A 195 9.67 4.90 -9.27
C LEU A 195 10.01 3.43 -9.51
N ASN A 196 9.43 2.78 -10.52
CA ASN A 196 9.70 1.39 -10.86
C ASN A 196 10.68 1.19 -12.02
N GLN A 197 10.81 2.17 -12.93
CA GLN A 197 11.84 2.15 -13.98
C GLN A 197 13.23 2.40 -13.39
N SER A 198 13.34 3.35 -12.46
CA SER A 198 14.57 3.58 -11.69
C SER A 198 15.01 2.34 -10.88
N ARG A 199 14.06 1.47 -10.50
CA ARG A 199 14.35 0.16 -9.87
C ARG A 199 15.00 -0.80 -10.87
N ASN A 200 14.42 -0.98 -12.06
CA ASN A 200 14.99 -1.87 -13.08
C ASN A 200 16.42 -1.46 -13.48
N PHE A 201 16.71 -0.15 -13.54
CA PHE A 201 18.06 0.35 -13.82
C PHE A 201 19.06 0.09 -12.68
N SER A 202 18.65 0.28 -11.41
CA SER A 202 19.54 0.06 -10.26
C SER A 202 19.82 -1.43 -9.99
N GLU A 203 18.84 -2.32 -10.21
CA GLU A 203 19.06 -3.77 -10.17
C GLU A 203 19.98 -4.25 -11.31
N ALA A 204 19.77 -3.76 -12.53
CA ALA A 204 20.64 -4.11 -13.68
C ALA A 204 22.11 -3.67 -13.48
N PHE A 205 22.34 -2.51 -12.86
CA PHE A 205 23.68 -2.05 -12.51
C PHE A 205 24.35 -2.90 -11.42
N ASN A 206 23.59 -3.30 -10.39
CA ASN A 206 24.11 -4.13 -9.30
C ASN A 206 24.41 -5.58 -9.74
N VAL A 207 23.69 -6.11 -10.73
CA VAL A 207 23.98 -7.42 -11.33
C VAL A 207 25.23 -7.35 -12.23
N SER A 208 25.47 -6.22 -12.89
CA SER A 208 26.66 -6.04 -13.76
C SER A 208 27.96 -5.72 -13.00
N ALA A 209 27.86 -5.43 -11.69
CA ALA A 209 28.99 -5.09 -10.83
C ALA A 209 29.45 -6.24 -9.91
N LYS A 210 28.95 -7.47 -10.13
CA LYS A 210 29.40 -8.69 -9.44
C LYS A 210 30.19 -9.61 -10.37
#